data_AF-S6BZ81-F1
#
_entry.id   AF-S6BZ81-F1
#
_cell.length_a   1.000
_cell.length_b   1.000
_cell.length_c   1.000
_cell.angle_alpha   90.00
_cell.angle_beta   90.00
_cell.angle_gamma   90.00
#
_symmetry.space_group_name_H-M   'P 1'
#
loop_
_entity.id
_entity.type
_entity.pdbx_description
1 polymer ?
#
loop_
_entity_poly.entity_id
_entity_poly.type
_entity_poly.pdbx_seq_one_letter_code
_entity_poly.pdbx_strand_id
1 'polypeptide(L)' 'MMRGFQRLGADMHKIGVFTVWLGLILTVFGLVVGFWRLFAGFGDAMFYMSAVPLGFVVLFAGLVATQLSRPG' A
#
# COMPACT_ATOMS: atom_id res chain seq x y z
N MET A 1 -20.12 8.03 -26.07
CA MET A 1 -19.15 6.93 -25.84
C MET A 1 -17.94 7.36 -24.99
N MET A 2 -17.34 8.54 -25.21
CA MET A 2 -16.14 9.01 -24.48
C MET A 2 -16.29 9.22 -22.95
N ARG A 3 -17.49 9.55 -22.44
CA ARG A 3 -17.72 9.80 -21.01
C ARG A 3 -17.59 8.55 -20.11
N GLY A 4 -17.76 7.35 -20.68
CA GLY A 4 -17.66 6.09 -19.92
C GLY A 4 -16.22 5.78 -19.49
N PHE A 5 -15.27 5.90 -20.43
CA PHE A 5 -13.85 5.66 -20.16
C PHE A 5 -13.23 6.67 -19.19
N GLN A 6 -13.63 7.94 -19.26
CA GLN A 6 -13.17 8.96 -18.30
C GLN A 6 -13.60 8.65 -16.86
N ARG A 7 -14.77 8.03 -16.69
CA ARG A 7 -15.29 7.65 -15.37
C ARG A 7 -14.50 6.48 -14.78
N LEU A 8 -14.21 5.46 -15.60
CA LEU A 8 -13.37 4.33 -15.21
C LEU A 8 -11.97 4.76 -14.81
N GLY A 9 -11.34 5.68 -15.55
CA GLY A 9 -10.02 6.22 -15.19
C GLY A 9 -10.02 6.95 -13.84
N ALA A 10 -11.05 7.77 -13.59
CA ALA A 10 -11.19 8.47 -12.31
C ALA A 10 -11.42 7.52 -11.11
N ASP A 11 -12.15 6.42 -11.33
CA ASP A 11 -12.38 5.41 -10.29
C ASP A 11 -11.12 4.56 -10.03
N MET A 12 -10.40 4.17 -11.07
CA MET A 12 -9.10 3.48 -10.95
C MET A 12 -8.06 4.35 -10.23
N HIS A 13 -8.05 5.65 -10.49
CA HIS A 13 -7.16 6.58 -9.79
C HIS A 13 -7.43 6.60 -8.28
N LYS A 14 -8.70 6.70 -7.88
CA LYS A 14 -9.10 6.70 -6.46
C LYS A 14 -8.76 5.38 -5.76
N ILE A 15 -9.01 4.25 -6.43
CA ILE A 15 -8.65 2.92 -5.92
C ILE A 15 -7.13 2.82 -5.76
N GLY A 16 -6.36 3.27 -6.74
CA GLY A 16 -4.90 3.32 -6.66
C GLY A 16 -4.42 4.12 -5.46
N VAL A 17 -4.93 5.34 -5.28
CA VAL A 17 -4.56 6.22 -4.15
C VAL A 17 -4.92 5.58 -2.81
N PHE A 18 -6.11 5.00 -2.68
CA PHE A 18 -6.50 4.28 -1.46
C PHE A 18 -5.54 3.12 -1.16
N THR A 19 -5.17 2.36 -2.19
CA THR A 19 -4.26 1.21 -2.07
C THR A 19 -2.85 1.65 -1.65
N VAL A 20 -2.36 2.80 -2.16
CA VAL A 20 -1.10 3.41 -1.70
C VAL A 20 -1.15 3.69 -0.20
N TRP A 21 -2.22 4.33 0.28
CA TRP A 21 -2.37 4.62 1.71
C TRP A 21 -2.45 3.35 2.55
N LEU A 22 -3.19 2.34 2.11
CA LEU A 22 -3.27 1.05 2.80
C LEU A 22 -1.89 0.38 2.92
N GLY A 23 -1.15 0.31 1.81
CA GLY A 23 0.19 -0.26 1.80
C GLY A 23 1.18 0.53 2.65
N LEU A 24 1.11 1.87 2.61
CA LEU A 24 1.94 2.75 3.43
C LEU A 24 1.70 2.53 4.92
N ILE A 25 0.43 2.50 5.35
CA ILE A 25 0.06 2.28 6.75
C ILE A 25 0.54 0.90 7.21
N LEU A 26 0.36 -0.14 6.38
CA LEU A 26 0.80 -1.49 6.72
C LEU A 26 2.33 -1.57 6.86
N THR A 27 3.07 -0.92 5.97
CA THR A 27 4.54 -0.83 6.04
C THR A 27 5.00 -0.09 7.30
N VAL A 28 4.43 1.08 7.58
CA VAL A 28 4.78 1.86 8.79
C VAL A 28 4.43 1.08 10.05
N PHE A 29 3.27 0.41 10.09
CA PHE A 29 2.88 -0.44 11.21
C PHE A 29 3.87 -1.59 11.42
N GLY A 30 4.23 -2.31 10.36
CA GLY A 30 5.20 -3.41 10.42
C GLY A 30 6.58 -2.95 10.88
N LEU A 31 7.03 -1.78 10.44
CA LEU A 31 8.29 -1.18 10.88
C LEU A 31 8.21 -0.79 12.37
N VAL A 32 7.25 0.04 12.74
CA VAL A 32 7.16 0.57 14.12
C VAL A 32 6.96 -0.57 15.12
N VAL A 33 5.97 -1.43 14.89
CA VAL A 33 5.65 -2.52 15.84
C VAL A 33 6.68 -3.63 15.78
N GLY A 34 7.14 -4.01 14.57
CA GLY A 34 8.14 -5.06 14.39
C GLY A 34 9.47 -4.71 15.03
N PHE A 35 10.01 -3.51 14.77
CA PHE A 35 11.27 -3.07 15.39
C PHE A 35 11.12 -2.84 16.89
N TRP A 36 10.03 -2.22 17.35
CA TRP A 36 9.76 -2.09 18.78
C TRP A 36 9.77 -3.45 19.48
N ARG A 37 9.08 -4.44 18.92
CA ARG A 37 9.02 -5.78 19.50
C ARG A 37 10.36 -6.50 19.46
N LEU A 38 11.14 -6.30 18.40
CA LEU A 38 12.50 -6.84 18.28
C LEU A 38 13.39 -6.32 19.42
N PHE A 39 13.37 -5.00 19.67
CA PHE A 39 14.19 -4.39 20.72
C PHE A 39 13.68 -4.69 22.14
N ALA A 40 12.38 -4.90 22.31
CA ALA A 40 11.80 -5.35 23.57
C ALA A 40 11.99 -6.86 23.83
N GLY A 41 12.59 -7.60 22.90
CA GLY A 41 12.90 -9.03 23.07
C GLY A 41 11.70 -9.97 22.92
N PHE A 42 10.60 -9.53 22.28
CA PHE A 42 9.45 -10.41 22.04
C PHE A 42 9.73 -11.40 20.90
N GLY A 43 9.33 -12.67 21.10
CA GLY A 43 9.59 -13.76 20.16
C GLY A 43 8.79 -13.70 18.86
N ASP A 44 7.81 -12.80 18.74
CA ASP A 44 6.95 -12.65 17.57
C ASP A 44 7.27 -11.41 16.73
N ALA A 45 8.40 -10.73 16.98
CA ALA A 45 8.83 -9.56 16.22
C ALA A 45 8.84 -9.81 14.69
N MET A 46 9.24 -11.01 14.26
CA MET A 46 9.25 -11.38 12.84
C MET A 46 7.86 -11.51 12.22
N PHE A 47 6.86 -11.88 13.00
CA PHE A 47 5.48 -11.90 12.53
C PHE A 47 5.02 -10.48 12.14
N TYR A 48 5.30 -9.48 12.98
CA TYR A 48 4.97 -8.10 12.69
C TYR A 48 5.85 -7.51 11.56
N MET A 49 7.13 -7.88 11.50
CA MET A 49 8.02 -7.52 10.38
C MET A 49 7.51 -8.02 9.03
N SER A 50 6.78 -9.15 8.98
CA SER A 50 6.20 -9.67 7.73
C SER A 50 5.15 -8.74 7.11
N ALA A 51 4.58 -7.82 7.89
CA ALA A 51 3.68 -6.78 7.36
C ALA A 51 4.42 -5.79 6.44
N VAL A 52 5.74 -5.61 6.61
CA VAL A 52 6.56 -4.71 5.80
C VAL A 52 6.59 -5.13 4.32
N PRO A 53 7.02 -6.36 3.95
CA PRO A 53 7.01 -6.79 2.55
C PRO A 53 5.59 -6.81 1.95
N LEU A 54 4.58 -7.18 2.74
CA LEU A 54 3.18 -7.12 2.28
C LEU A 54 2.74 -5.67 1.99
N GLY A 55 3.07 -4.73 2.88
CA GLY A 55 2.79 -3.31 2.72
C GLY A 55 3.47 -2.74 1.48
N PHE A 56 4.72 -3.13 1.19
CA PHE A 56 5.42 -2.73 -0.03
C PHE A 56 4.74 -3.25 -1.30
N VAL A 57 4.30 -4.51 -1.33
CA VAL A 57 3.58 -5.06 -2.50
C VAL A 57 2.28 -4.29 -2.75
N VAL A 58 1.50 -4.05 -1.69
CA VAL A 58 0.24 -3.29 -1.77
C VAL A 58 0.51 -1.85 -2.22
N LEU A 59 1.50 -1.19 -1.61
CA LEU A 59 1.88 0.18 -1.95
C LEU A 59 2.31 0.28 -3.42
N PHE A 60 3.16 -0.64 -3.89
CA PHE A 60 3.63 -0.67 -5.27
C PHE A 60 2.48 -0.89 -6.25
N ALA A 61 1.58 -1.84 -5.97
CA ALA A 61 0.39 -2.08 -6.79
C ALA A 61 -0.49 -0.83 -6.87
N GLY A 62 -0.74 -0.16 -5.74
CA GLY A 62 -1.48 1.10 -5.70
C GLY A 62 -0.79 2.21 -6.50
N LEU A 63 0.53 2.32 -6.41
CA LEU A 63 1.31 3.33 -7.12
C LEU A 63 1.23 3.11 -8.63
N VAL A 64 1.44 1.87 -9.09
CA VAL A 64 1.29 1.50 -10.51
C VAL A 64 -0.12 1.80 -11.01
N ALA A 65 -1.16 1.38 -10.30
CA ALA A 65 -2.56 1.66 -10.66
C ALA A 65 -2.85 3.17 -10.75
N THR A 66 -2.33 3.95 -9.80
CA THR A 66 -2.49 5.41 -9.77
C THR A 66 -1.81 6.08 -10.97
N GLN A 67 -0.57 5.68 -11.30
CA GLN A 67 0.15 6.29 -12.42
C GLN A 67 -0.46 5.91 -13.77
N LEU A 68 -0.83 4.64 -13.97
CA LEU A 68 -1.44 4.18 -15.22
C LEU A 68 -2.88 4.70 -15.43
N SER A 69 -3.55 5.18 -14.37
CA SER A 69 -4.88 5.79 -14.49
C SER A 69 -4.86 7.22 -15.05
N ARG A 70 -3.69 7.87 -15.12
CA ARG A 70 -3.54 9.20 -15.71
C ARG A 70 -3.28 9.08 -17.21
N PRO A 71 -4.02 9.81 -18.07
CA PRO A 71 -3.62 9.97 -19.45
C PRO A 71 -2.28 10.73 -19.47
N GLY A 72 -1.28 10.18 -20.16
CA GLY A 72 0.00 10.84 -20.43
C GLY A 72 -0.15 11.99 -21.41
#